data_AF-A0AA48LAN0-F1
#
_entry.id   AF-A0AA48LAN0-F1
#
_cell.length_a   1.000
_cell.length_b   1.000
_cell.length_c   1.000
_cell.angle_alpha   90.00
_cell.angle_beta   90.00
_cell.angle_gamma   90.00
#
_symmetry.space_group_name_H-M   'P 1'
#
loop_
_entity.id
_entity.type
_entity.pdbx_description
1 polymer ?
#
loop_
_entity_poly.entity_id
_entity_poly.type
_entity_poly.pdbx_seq_one_letter_code
_entity_poly.pdbx_strand_id
1 'polypeptide(L)'
;MSNRSEWDVLKQHHRFVRDDEEPADVSWEERLARAYESKLFKEFALIDLKHFKSKRLALRWRTATEVVEGLGEETCGSLRCPYHPSGSEMVELRAFELPFAPPVPQVREEAHMET
;
A
#
# COMPACT_ATOMS: atom_id res chain seq x y z
N MET A 1 35.68 -11.72 0.09
CA MET A 1 35.11 -10.52 0.74
C MET A 1 33.69 -10.37 0.23
N SER A 2 32.67 -10.53 1.08
CA SER A 2 31.28 -10.48 0.63
C SER A 2 30.95 -9.05 0.22
N ASN A 3 30.70 -8.84 -1.07
CA ASN A 3 30.43 -7.54 -1.66
C ASN A 3 28.95 -7.19 -1.40
N ARG A 4 28.66 -6.69 -0.19
CA ARG A 4 27.30 -6.26 0.19
C ARG A 4 26.93 -5.00 -0.59
N SER A 5 25.82 -5.03 -1.30
CA SER A 5 25.30 -3.86 -2.00
C SER A 5 24.57 -2.91 -1.05
N GLU A 6 24.44 -1.64 -1.41
CA GLU A 6 23.57 -0.69 -0.70
C GLU A 6 22.13 -1.19 -0.62
N TRP A 7 21.67 -1.93 -1.63
CA TRP A 7 20.35 -2.57 -1.64
C TRP A 7 20.22 -3.64 -0.55
N ASP A 8 21.27 -4.43 -0.31
CA ASP A 8 21.26 -5.44 0.75
C ASP A 8 21.25 -4.80 2.13
N VAL A 9 21.98 -3.69 2.28
CA VAL A 9 21.96 -2.87 3.50
C VAL A 9 20.57 -2.30 3.76
N LEU A 10 19.92 -1.74 2.73
CA LEU A 10 18.55 -1.23 2.83
C LEU A 10 17.56 -2.34 3.24
N LYS A 11 17.60 -3.52 2.61
CA LYS A 11 16.71 -4.63 3.00
C LYS A 11 16.91 -5.07 4.45
N GLN A 12 18.15 -5.01 4.94
CA GLN A 12 18.48 -5.43 6.30
C GLN A 12 18.05 -4.42 7.36
N HIS A 13 18.16 -3.11 7.06
CA HIS A 13 17.93 -2.04 8.03
C HIS A 13 16.60 -1.30 7.85
N HIS A 14 15.83 -1.62 6.81
CA HIS A 14 14.52 -1.03 6.57
C HIS A 14 13.54 -1.32 7.71
N ARG A 15 12.85 -0.27 8.17
CA ARG A 15 11.71 -0.38 9.09
C ARG A 15 10.47 0.22 8.44
N PHE A 16 9.33 -0.46 8.62
CA PHE A 16 8.07 -0.02 8.04
C PHE A 16 7.59 1.33 8.59
N VAL A 17 7.74 1.53 9.91
CA VAL A 17 7.50 2.79 10.63
C VAL A 17 8.68 3.00 11.59
N ARG A 18 9.15 4.24 11.67
CA ARG A 18 10.17 4.70 12.63
C ARG A 18 9.55 5.78 13.50
N ASP A 19 9.98 5.81 14.75
CA ASP A 19 9.63 6.90 15.67
C ASP A 19 10.50 8.13 15.37
N ASP A 20 9.92 9.31 15.52
CA ASP A 20 10.59 10.58 15.30
C ASP A 20 11.56 10.93 16.45
N GLU A 21 11.42 10.27 17.62
CA GLU A 21 12.28 10.48 18.79
C GLU A 21 13.59 9.67 18.79
N GLU A 22 13.90 8.92 17.72
CA GLU A 22 15.10 8.10 17.69
C GLU A 22 16.41 8.92 17.61
N PRO A 23 17.50 8.44 18.27
CA PRO A 23 18.78 9.16 18.29
C PRO A 23 19.32 9.42 16.89
N ALA A 24 19.93 10.60 16.69
CA ALA A 24 20.54 11.00 15.43
C ALA A 24 21.89 10.30 15.17
N ASP A 25 22.57 9.85 16.23
CA ASP A 25 23.84 9.13 16.10
C ASP A 25 23.59 7.63 15.92
N VAL A 26 23.46 7.25 14.65
CA VAL A 26 23.28 5.85 14.22
C VAL A 26 24.34 5.44 13.21
N SER A 27 24.49 4.13 12.98
CA SER A 27 25.44 3.59 12.00
C SER A 27 25.16 4.11 10.59
N TRP A 28 26.15 4.03 9.71
CA TRP A 28 26.00 4.47 8.32
C TRP A 28 24.86 3.72 7.60
N GLU A 29 24.71 2.42 7.84
CA GLU A 29 23.65 1.58 7.29
C GLU A 29 22.26 2.09 7.69
N GLU A 30 22.13 2.49 8.96
CA GLU A 30 20.88 3.02 9.48
C GLU A 30 20.58 4.41 8.92
N ARG A 31 21.61 5.26 8.74
CA ARG A 31 21.46 6.57 8.08
C ARG A 31 21.00 6.40 6.64
N LEU A 32 21.53 5.41 5.92
CA LEU A 32 21.12 5.09 4.55
C LEU A 32 19.65 4.66 4.50
N ALA A 33 19.22 3.77 5.39
CA ALA A 33 17.82 3.34 5.48
C ALA A 33 16.87 4.51 5.80
N ARG A 34 17.23 5.36 6.78
CA ARG A 34 16.45 6.56 7.11
C ARG A 34 16.32 7.53 5.93
N ALA A 35 17.43 7.79 5.23
CA ALA A 35 17.44 8.69 4.07
C ALA A 35 16.64 8.14 2.87
N TYR A 36 16.52 6.80 2.75
CA TYR A 36 15.63 6.18 1.78
C TYR A 36 14.17 6.35 2.20
N GLU A 37 13.85 6.04 3.46
CA GLU A 37 12.49 6.11 4.00
C GLU A 37 11.93 7.53 4.05
N SER A 38 12.77 8.55 4.24
CA SER A 38 12.35 9.96 4.21
C SER A 38 11.90 10.44 2.83
N LYS A 39 12.23 9.70 1.76
CA LYS A 39 11.75 9.98 0.40
C LYS A 39 10.39 9.34 0.11
N LEU A 40 9.89 8.52 1.03
CA LEU A 40 8.61 7.84 0.90
C LEU A 40 7.51 8.69 1.54
N PHE A 41 6.37 8.73 0.89
CA PHE A 41 5.18 9.42 1.34
C PHE A 41 4.32 8.42 2.13
N LYS A 42 4.48 8.42 3.46
CA LYS A 42 3.86 7.44 4.37
C LYS A 42 2.35 7.64 4.57
N GLU A 43 1.81 8.79 4.18
CA GLU A 43 0.36 9.05 4.21
C GLU A 43 -0.37 8.41 3.03
N PHE A 44 0.37 8.07 1.96
CA PHE A 44 -0.19 7.57 0.71
C PHE A 44 0.38 6.17 0.42
N ALA A 45 -0.31 5.13 0.90
CA ALA A 45 0.03 3.73 0.61
C ALA A 45 -0.78 3.16 -0.57
N LEU A 46 -0.15 2.25 -1.31
CA LEU A 46 -0.85 1.34 -2.21
C LEU A 46 -1.03 -0.03 -1.56
N ILE A 47 -2.17 -0.66 -1.83
CA ILE A 47 -2.52 -1.97 -1.30
C ILE A 47 -2.37 -3.07 -2.37
N ASP A 48 -1.68 -4.14 -2.03
CA ASP A 48 -1.64 -5.37 -2.82
C ASP A 48 -2.71 -6.34 -2.31
N LEU A 49 -3.73 -6.53 -3.14
CA LEU A 49 -4.85 -7.43 -2.88
C LEU A 49 -4.66 -8.82 -3.51
N LYS A 50 -3.51 -9.17 -4.07
CA LYS A 50 -3.30 -10.46 -4.76
C LYS A 50 -3.74 -11.68 -3.93
N HIS A 51 -3.56 -11.63 -2.61
CA HIS A 51 -3.87 -12.71 -1.69
C HIS A 51 -5.06 -12.41 -0.76
N PHE A 52 -5.95 -11.48 -1.14
CA PHE A 52 -7.07 -11.04 -0.28
C PHE A 52 -8.00 -12.20 0.11
N LYS A 53 -8.23 -13.16 -0.78
CA LYS A 53 -9.06 -14.36 -0.51
C LYS A 53 -8.50 -15.22 0.63
N SER A 54 -7.19 -15.20 0.81
CA SER A 54 -6.51 -15.88 1.92
C SER A 54 -6.41 -15.00 3.17
N LYS A 55 -7.14 -13.87 3.22
CA LYS A 55 -7.08 -12.85 4.28
C LYS A 55 -5.67 -12.28 4.48
N ARG A 56 -4.88 -12.20 3.41
CA ARG A 56 -3.54 -11.59 3.43
C ARG A 56 -3.54 -10.36 2.53
N LEU A 57 -3.04 -9.26 3.09
CA LEU A 57 -2.91 -7.97 2.42
C LEU A 57 -1.47 -7.50 2.62
N ALA A 58 -0.93 -6.77 1.63
CA ALA A 58 0.34 -6.08 1.78
C ALA A 58 0.17 -4.61 1.42
N LEU A 59 0.95 -3.75 2.06
CA LEU A 59 0.96 -2.31 1.83
C LEU A 59 2.36 -1.89 1.43
N ARG A 60 2.45 -0.89 0.54
CA ARG A 60 3.71 -0.25 0.16
C ARG A 60 3.54 1.26 0.16
N TRP A 61 4.48 1.97 0.77
CA TRP A 61 4.55 3.43 0.68
C TRP A 61 4.88 3.90 -0.74
N ARG A 62 4.26 5.01 -1.14
CA ARG A 62 4.50 5.62 -2.45
C ARG A 62 5.74 6.51 -2.43
N THR A 63 6.36 6.66 -3.58
CA THR A 63 7.41 7.67 -3.82
C THR A 63 6.78 9.01 -4.23
N ALA A 64 7.57 10.09 -4.18
CA ALA A 64 7.13 11.43 -4.59
C ALA A 64 6.51 11.44 -6.00
N THR A 65 7.19 10.79 -6.95
CA THR A 65 6.76 10.72 -8.34
C THR A 65 5.41 10.03 -8.46
N GLU A 66 5.24 8.87 -7.80
CA GLU A 66 3.97 8.15 -7.83
C GLU A 66 2.83 8.97 -7.24
N VAL A 67 3.09 9.76 -6.19
CA VAL A 67 2.10 10.68 -5.59
C VAL A 67 1.70 11.78 -6.56
N VAL A 68 2.68 12.48 -7.13
CA VAL A 68 2.44 13.59 -8.08
C VAL A 68 1.76 13.12 -9.36
N GLU A 69 2.03 11.90 -9.81
CA GLU A 69 1.40 11.29 -10.99
C GLU A 69 -0.02 10.73 -10.70
N GLY A 70 -0.54 10.88 -9.48
CA GLY A 70 -1.90 10.44 -9.14
C GLY A 70 -2.09 8.92 -9.11
N LEU A 71 -1.01 8.13 -9.04
CA LEU A 71 -1.09 6.66 -9.06
C LEU A 71 -1.93 6.05 -7.94
N GLY A 72 -3.08 5.46 -8.28
CA GLY A 72 -4.00 4.91 -7.28
C GLY A 72 -4.98 5.91 -6.67
N GLU A 73 -4.97 7.16 -7.14
CA GLU A 73 -5.97 8.18 -6.85
C GLU A 73 -6.79 8.48 -8.11
N GLU A 74 -6.11 8.96 -9.16
CA GLU A 74 -6.71 9.28 -10.45
C GLU A 74 -6.53 8.15 -11.48
N THR A 75 -5.69 7.16 -11.14
CA THR A 75 -5.40 5.98 -11.96
C THR A 75 -5.52 4.69 -11.14
N CYS A 76 -5.49 3.54 -11.80
CA CYS A 76 -5.71 2.25 -11.14
C CYS A 76 -4.66 1.94 -10.05
N GLY A 77 -5.03 1.87 -8.77
CA GLY A 77 -4.10 1.58 -7.67
C GLY A 77 -3.47 0.18 -7.63
N SER A 78 -3.69 -0.67 -8.63
CA SER A 78 -3.11 -2.01 -8.69
C SER A 78 -1.61 -1.94 -9.00
N LEU A 79 -0.80 -2.57 -8.15
CA LEU A 79 0.65 -2.70 -8.37
C LEU A 79 1.01 -3.47 -9.66
N ARG A 80 0.05 -4.18 -10.26
CA ARG A 80 0.20 -4.98 -11.48
C ARG A 80 -0.63 -4.40 -12.63
N CYS A 81 -1.03 -3.15 -12.52
CA CYS A 81 -1.75 -2.46 -13.58
C CYS A 81 -0.85 -2.41 -14.84
N PRO A 82 -1.29 -2.96 -16.00
CA PRO A 82 -0.50 -2.94 -17.23
C PRO A 82 -0.36 -1.53 -17.82
N TYR A 83 -1.11 -0.56 -17.29
CA TYR A 83 -1.07 0.84 -17.70
C TYR A 83 -0.11 1.68 -16.82
N HIS A 84 0.50 1.09 -15.78
CA HIS A 84 1.62 1.69 -15.06
C HIS A 84 2.96 1.31 -15.71
N PRO A 85 4.06 1.99 -15.38
CA PRO A 85 4.66 3.15 -16.07
C PRO A 85 5.13 2.89 -17.54
N SER A 86 4.48 2.00 -18.29
CA SER A 86 4.87 1.65 -19.66
C SER A 86 4.30 2.59 -20.73
N GLY A 87 4.45 3.91 -20.60
CA GLY A 87 4.19 4.89 -21.68
C GLY A 87 2.84 4.77 -22.42
N SER A 88 1.87 4.08 -21.83
CA SER A 88 0.53 3.87 -22.37
C SER A 88 -0.30 5.11 -22.07
N GLU A 89 -1.25 5.42 -22.95
CA GLU A 89 -2.29 6.43 -22.65
C GLU A 89 -2.89 6.16 -21.26
N MET A 90 -2.92 7.21 -20.44
CA MET A 90 -3.53 7.14 -19.10
C MET A 90 -4.99 6.79 -19.25
N VAL A 91 -5.42 5.73 -18.55
CA VAL A 91 -6.82 5.33 -18.51
C VAL A 91 -7.50 6.10 -17.39
N GLU A 92 -8.40 7.01 -17.76
CA GLU A 92 -9.20 7.79 -16.81
C GLU A 92 -10.16 6.86 -16.03
N LEU A 93 -10.21 7.04 -14.71
CA LEU A 93 -11.13 6.30 -13.85
C LEU A 93 -12.56 6.81 -14.02
N ARG A 94 -13.51 5.89 -14.15
CA ARG A 94 -14.94 6.23 -14.13
C ARG A 94 -15.52 6.00 -12.75
N ALA A 95 -16.23 7.00 -12.23
CA ALA A 95 -17.03 6.84 -11.03
C ALA A 95 -18.28 6.01 -11.35
N PHE A 96 -18.54 5.00 -10.52
CA PHE A 96 -19.78 4.26 -10.53
C PHE A 96 -20.53 4.55 -9.23
N GLU A 97 -21.78 4.94 -9.34
CA GLU A 97 -22.65 5.05 -8.17
C GLU A 97 -23.05 3.65 -7.71
N LEU A 98 -22.84 3.37 -6.43
CA LEU A 98 -23.42 2.19 -5.81
C LEU A 98 -24.91 2.49 -5.55
N PRO A 99 -25.84 1.66 -6.06
CA PRO A 99 -27.22 1.73 -5.63
C PRO A 99 -27.26 1.20 -4.19
N PHE A 100 -27.10 2.10 -3.21
CA PHE A 100 -27.36 1.80 -1.81
C PHE A 100 -28.87 1.59 -1.66
N ALA A 101 -29.33 0.38 -1.97
CA ALA A 101 -30.67 -0.03 -1.60
C ALA A 101 -30.73 -0.09 -0.07
N PRO A 102 -31.78 0.48 0.57
CA PRO A 102 -31.98 0.26 1.99
C PRO A 102 -32.06 -1.26 2.23
N PRO A 103 -31.44 -1.78 3.31
CA PRO A 103 -31.52 -3.19 3.62
C PRO A 103 -32.99 -3.59 3.67
N VAL A 104 -33.39 -4.52 2.80
CA VAL A 104 -34.73 -5.10 2.83
C VAL A 104 -34.87 -5.73 4.21
N PRO A 105 -35.92 -5.43 4.99
CA PRO A 105 -36.11 -6.05 6.29
C PRO A 105 -36.07 -7.56 6.15
N GLN A 106 -35.02 -8.19 6.66
CA GLN A 106 -34.97 -9.64 6.79
C GLN A 106 -35.98 -10.00 7.87
N VAL A 107 -37.13 -10.54 7.46
CA VAL A 107 -38.07 -11.16 8.40
C VAL A 107 -37.26 -12.22 9.16
N ARG A 108 -37.09 -12.04 10.46
CA ARG A 108 -36.46 -13.05 11.33
C ARG A 108 -37.39 -14.24 11.35
N GLU A 109 -37.07 -15.28 10.59
CA GLU A 109 -37.69 -16.59 10.81
C GLU A 109 -37.10 -17.13 12.11
N GLU A 110 -37.89 -17.05 13.18
CA GLU A 110 -37.53 -17.60 14.48
C GLU A 110 -37.41 -19.12 14.32
N ALA A 111 -36.19 -19.65 14.42
CA ALA A 111 -35.98 -21.07 14.51
C ALA A 111 -36.64 -21.57 15.80
N HIS A 112 -37.83 -22.16 15.67
CA HIS A 112 -38.46 -22.95 16.71
C HIS A 112 -37.56 -24.15 17.02
N MET A 113 -36.91 -24.11 18.18
CA MET A 113 -36.28 -25.27 18.79
C MET A 113 -37.36 -25.98 19.60
N GLU A 114 -37.98 -27.01 19.02
CA GLU A 114 -38.81 -27.95 19.80
C GLU A 114 -37.87 -28.76 20.70
N THR A 115 -38.09 -28.65 22.01
CA THR A 115 -37.48 -29.45 23.09
C THR A 115 -37.99 -30.87 23.13
#